data_AF-A0A9N9CGD3-F1
#
_entry.id   AF-A0A9N9CGD3-F1
#
_cell.length_a   1.000
_cell.length_b   1.000
_cell.length_c   1.000
_cell.angle_alpha   90.00
_cell.angle_beta   90.00
_cell.angle_gamma   90.00
#
_symmetry.space_group_name_H-M   'P 1'
#
loop_
_entity.id
_entity.type
_entity.pdbx_description
1 polymer ?
#
loop_
_entity_poly.entity_id
_entity_poly.type
_entity_poly.pdbx_seq_one_letter_code
_entity_poly.pdbx_strand_id
1 'polypeptide(L)'
;MSNKDAEEVKEGLEEAMSSGLLLNYPLLDIKVTLLEGKRHMVDTKPGDFKNAAVLAFRGDGVAEKEKRIQEMGVVLLEPIMQVEVIIPKDYIGDVLANLGSRRTIIENTEEKEGESYITGKTPLKEILNYSTTLRQLTKGRGTYSMYLSHYQEVPAEVLAEILKEEKFKEKGETSEEFIRKFIYLYEDYTKIVEQVKDKLNQENSPNSPGKSNHNSKNLRISKLDQEKKQLEREKKELEEKLAEQGLGSDEKKSKELELDNIRRLLEENGKRREKLNGKGDKPVNSQKDNIKLN
;
A
#
# COMPACT_ATOMS: atom_id res chain seq x y z
N MET A 1 -21.89 -20.55 -3.44
CA MET A 1 -20.58 -20.96 -2.91
C MET A 1 -20.82 -21.75 -1.62
N SER A 2 -20.11 -22.85 -1.42
CA SER A 2 -20.19 -23.67 -0.21
C SER A 2 -19.19 -23.20 0.86
N ASN A 3 -19.32 -23.66 2.10
CA ASN A 3 -18.32 -23.38 3.16
C ASN A 3 -16.93 -23.91 2.80
N LYS A 4 -16.87 -25.03 2.07
CA LYS A 4 -15.60 -25.59 1.59
C LYS A 4 -14.93 -24.67 0.57
N ASP A 5 -15.71 -24.07 -0.33
CA ASP A 5 -15.19 -23.11 -1.31
C ASP A 5 -14.64 -21.85 -0.61
N ALA A 6 -15.28 -21.41 0.49
CA ALA A 6 -14.79 -20.28 1.28
C ALA A 6 -13.44 -20.56 1.95
N GLU A 7 -13.23 -21.79 2.44
CA GLU A 7 -11.93 -22.21 2.99
C GLU A 7 -10.86 -22.25 1.89
N GLU A 8 -11.18 -22.74 0.68
CA GLU A 8 -10.26 -22.69 -0.46
C GLU A 8 -9.85 -21.25 -0.81
N VAL A 9 -10.78 -20.29 -0.75
CA VAL A 9 -10.46 -18.85 -0.93
C VAL A 9 -9.48 -18.37 0.13
N LYS A 10 -9.72 -18.71 1.40
CA LYS A 10 -8.84 -18.32 2.51
C LYS A 10 -7.43 -18.88 2.34
N GLU A 11 -7.31 -20.17 2.03
CA GLU A 11 -6.01 -20.79 1.74
C GLU A 11 -5.29 -20.10 0.58
N GLY A 12 -6.03 -19.69 -0.46
CA GLY A 12 -5.47 -18.97 -1.60
C GLY A 12 -4.97 -17.58 -1.23
N LEU A 13 -5.69 -16.87 -0.36
CA LEU A 13 -5.25 -15.58 0.17
C LEU A 13 -4.01 -15.74 1.06
N GLU A 14 -3.96 -16.73 1.94
CA GLU A 14 -2.80 -16.98 2.80
C GLU A 14 -1.54 -17.29 1.97
N GLU A 15 -1.66 -18.12 0.94
CA GLU A 15 -0.58 -18.37 -0.03
C GLU A 15 -0.21 -17.11 -0.82
N ALA A 16 -1.20 -16.28 -1.17
CA ALA A 16 -0.95 -15.03 -1.88
C ALA A 16 -0.17 -14.02 -1.01
N MET A 17 -0.46 -14.00 0.30
CA MET A 17 0.17 -13.10 1.27
C MET A 17 1.54 -13.58 1.73
N SER A 18 1.81 -14.89 1.73
CA SER A 18 3.11 -15.44 2.17
C SER A 18 4.28 -15.03 1.26
N SER A 19 4.00 -14.75 -0.01
CA SER A 19 4.95 -14.13 -0.95
C SER A 19 4.30 -12.85 -1.49
N GLY A 20 4.59 -11.74 -0.83
CA GLY A 20 3.96 -10.45 -1.09
C GLY A 20 4.31 -9.83 -2.44
N LEU A 21 3.63 -8.74 -2.77
CA LEU A 21 3.62 -8.17 -4.12
C LEU A 21 4.91 -7.42 -4.48
N LEU A 22 5.64 -6.92 -3.48
CA LEU A 22 6.73 -5.97 -3.66
C LEU A 22 8.08 -6.66 -3.88
N LEU A 23 8.51 -7.42 -2.85
CA LEU A 23 9.84 -8.00 -2.71
C LEU A 23 9.75 -9.45 -2.22
N ASN A 24 8.59 -10.09 -2.43
CA ASN A 24 8.25 -11.42 -1.89
C ASN A 24 8.30 -11.54 -0.36
N TYR A 25 8.43 -10.43 0.36
CA TYR A 25 8.21 -10.41 1.81
C TYR A 25 6.75 -10.70 2.13
N PRO A 26 6.46 -11.37 3.27
CA PRO A 26 5.10 -11.62 3.68
C PRO A 26 4.35 -10.30 3.90
N LEU A 27 3.08 -10.28 3.51
CA LEU A 27 2.21 -9.15 3.80
C LEU A 27 1.58 -9.34 5.18
N LEU A 28 1.51 -8.25 5.94
CA LEU A 28 1.01 -8.20 7.31
C LEU A 28 -0.15 -7.18 7.41
N ASP A 29 -0.95 -7.29 8.46
CA ASP A 29 -2.03 -6.37 8.80
C ASP A 29 -3.09 -6.18 7.69
N ILE A 30 -3.41 -7.26 6.97
CA ILE A 30 -4.41 -7.25 5.89
C ILE A 30 -5.76 -7.75 6.38
N LYS A 31 -6.81 -6.95 6.12
CA LYS A 31 -8.19 -7.38 6.27
C LYS A 31 -8.84 -7.62 4.91
N VAL A 32 -9.19 -8.87 4.62
CA VAL A 32 -9.94 -9.24 3.41
C VAL A 32 -11.41 -9.45 3.74
N THR A 33 -12.32 -9.06 2.85
CA THR A 33 -13.75 -9.34 2.99
C THR A 33 -14.25 -9.97 1.70
N LEU A 34 -14.66 -11.23 1.77
CA LEU A 34 -15.28 -11.94 0.65
C LEU A 34 -16.72 -11.48 0.51
N LEU A 35 -17.05 -10.84 -0.62
CA LEU A 35 -18.37 -10.26 -0.84
C LEU A 35 -19.34 -11.28 -1.44
N GLU A 36 -18.95 -11.90 -2.56
CA GLU A 36 -19.76 -12.88 -3.26
C GLU A 36 -18.87 -13.88 -4.03
N GLY A 37 -19.42 -15.06 -4.33
CA GLY A 37 -18.74 -16.09 -5.11
C GLY A 37 -19.76 -16.99 -5.81
N LYS A 38 -19.51 -17.30 -7.09
CA LYS A 38 -20.36 -18.15 -7.92
C LYS A 38 -19.60 -19.41 -8.32
N ARG A 39 -20.22 -20.57 -8.09
CA ARG A 39 -19.69 -21.87 -8.48
C ARG A 39 -20.47 -22.37 -9.69
N HIS A 40 -19.77 -22.87 -10.72
CA HIS A 40 -20.40 -23.60 -11.81
C HIS A 40 -20.24 -25.10 -11.53
N MET A 41 -21.33 -25.87 -11.50
CA MET A 41 -21.28 -27.26 -11.04
C MET A 41 -20.43 -28.17 -11.94
N VAL A 42 -20.31 -27.83 -13.22
CA VAL A 42 -19.60 -28.65 -14.22
C VAL A 42 -18.15 -28.20 -14.41
N ASP A 43 -17.90 -26.89 -14.39
CA ASP A 43 -16.60 -26.34 -14.77
C ASP A 43 -15.71 -25.98 -13.58
N THR A 44 -16.28 -25.82 -12.38
CA THR A 44 -15.50 -25.50 -11.17
C THR A 44 -15.01 -26.78 -10.49
N LYS A 45 -13.69 -26.95 -10.49
CA LYS A 45 -12.95 -28.05 -9.86
C LYS A 45 -12.47 -27.66 -8.45
N PRO A 46 -12.14 -28.64 -7.59
CA PRO A 46 -11.46 -28.37 -6.33
C PRO A 46 -10.15 -27.61 -6.55
N GLY A 47 -9.91 -26.54 -5.79
CA GLY A 47 -8.74 -25.67 -5.92
C GLY A 47 -8.93 -24.48 -6.87
N ASP A 48 -10.01 -24.43 -7.66
CA ASP A 48 -10.26 -23.29 -8.55
C ASP A 48 -10.55 -22.00 -7.75
N PHE A 49 -11.25 -22.11 -6.63
CA PHE A 49 -11.50 -20.97 -5.74
C PHE A 49 -10.22 -20.46 -5.08
N LYS A 50 -9.30 -21.38 -4.75
CA LYS A 50 -7.96 -21.05 -4.25
C LYS A 50 -7.16 -20.26 -5.29
N ASN A 51 -7.09 -20.76 -6.51
CA ASN A 51 -6.38 -20.09 -7.61
C ASN A 51 -7.01 -18.74 -7.95
N ALA A 52 -8.35 -18.66 -7.98
CA ALA A 52 -9.07 -17.41 -8.20
C ALA A 52 -8.76 -16.37 -7.10
N ALA A 53 -8.63 -16.80 -5.85
CA ALA A 53 -8.25 -15.91 -4.74
C ALA A 53 -6.82 -15.39 -4.89
N VAL A 54 -5.86 -16.26 -5.27
CA VAL A 54 -4.47 -15.85 -5.54
C VAL A 54 -4.43 -14.82 -6.68
N LEU A 55 -5.13 -15.08 -7.78
CA LEU A 55 -5.17 -14.18 -8.93
C LEU A 55 -5.89 -12.86 -8.61
N ALA A 56 -6.98 -12.89 -7.86
CA ALA A 56 -7.69 -11.69 -7.44
C ALA A 56 -6.81 -10.78 -6.58
N PHE A 57 -6.00 -11.39 -5.69
CA PHE A 57 -5.11 -10.68 -4.79
C PHE A 57 -3.86 -10.15 -5.50
N ARG A 58 -3.18 -10.99 -6.28
CA ARG A 58 -1.89 -10.64 -6.92
C ARG A 58 -2.02 -9.94 -8.26
N GLY A 59 -3.12 -10.15 -8.98
CA GLY A 59 -3.18 -9.84 -10.41
C GLY A 59 -2.41 -10.86 -11.25
N ASP A 60 -2.63 -10.80 -12.57
CA ASP A 60 -1.89 -11.61 -13.54
C ASP A 60 -0.88 -10.72 -14.28
N GLY A 61 0.40 -10.99 -14.07
CA GLY A 61 1.51 -10.21 -14.62
C GLY A 61 1.85 -8.92 -13.86
N VAL A 62 2.93 -8.26 -14.31
CA VAL A 62 3.56 -7.12 -13.61
C VAL A 62 2.62 -5.91 -13.51
N ALA A 63 1.90 -5.57 -14.59
CA ALA A 63 1.03 -4.39 -14.63
C ALA A 63 -0.15 -4.46 -13.65
N GLU A 64 -0.81 -5.62 -13.54
CA GLU A 64 -1.90 -5.80 -12.57
C GLU A 64 -1.37 -5.85 -11.14
N LYS A 65 -0.20 -6.46 -10.91
CA LYS A 65 0.47 -6.48 -9.60
C LYS A 65 0.77 -5.06 -9.09
N GLU A 66 1.29 -4.20 -9.95
CA GLU A 66 1.55 -2.79 -9.65
C GLU A 66 0.27 -2.02 -9.29
N LYS A 67 -0.79 -2.22 -10.07
CA LYS A 67 -2.09 -1.63 -9.79
C LYS A 67 -2.62 -2.08 -8.43
N ARG A 68 -2.47 -3.37 -8.07
CA ARG A 68 -2.85 -3.88 -6.74
C ARG A 68 -2.03 -3.23 -5.64
N ILE A 69 -0.72 -3.07 -5.81
CA ILE A 69 0.14 -2.37 -4.84
C ILE A 69 -0.37 -0.94 -4.60
N GLN A 70 -0.69 -0.20 -5.66
CA GLN A 70 -1.23 1.17 -5.55
C GLN A 70 -2.59 1.22 -4.87
N GLU A 71 -3.53 0.38 -5.32
CA GLU A 71 -4.91 0.36 -4.81
C GLU A 71 -4.97 -0.07 -3.35
N MET A 72 -4.12 -1.02 -2.95
CA MET A 72 -4.04 -1.54 -1.58
C MET A 72 -3.17 -0.67 -0.68
N GLY A 73 -2.27 0.14 -1.26
CA GLY A 73 -1.39 0.99 -0.49
C GLY A 73 -0.31 0.21 0.26
N VAL A 74 0.31 -0.75 -0.42
CA VAL A 74 1.32 -1.64 0.19
C VAL A 74 2.62 -0.86 0.43
N VAL A 75 3.11 -0.92 1.67
CA VAL A 75 4.38 -0.33 2.10
C VAL A 75 5.37 -1.38 2.53
N LEU A 76 6.66 -1.05 2.44
CA LEU A 76 7.68 -1.87 3.07
C LEU A 76 7.78 -1.51 4.55
N LEU A 77 7.79 -2.53 5.41
CA LEU A 77 7.95 -2.36 6.85
C LEU A 77 9.33 -2.84 7.31
N GLU A 78 9.97 -2.09 8.20
CA GLU A 78 11.16 -2.54 8.94
C GLU A 78 10.80 -2.84 10.40
N PRO A 79 11.39 -3.90 11.00
CA PRO A 79 11.23 -4.19 12.41
C PRO A 79 12.06 -3.23 13.26
N ILE A 80 11.40 -2.59 14.22
CA ILE A 80 12.00 -1.69 15.21
C ILE A 80 12.21 -2.42 16.51
N MET A 81 13.44 -2.37 16.97
CA MET A 81 13.88 -3.00 18.20
C MET A 81 13.90 -1.96 19.31
N GLN A 82 13.32 -2.29 20.46
CA GLN A 82 13.69 -1.60 21.68
C GLN A 82 15.08 -2.10 22.06
N VAL A 83 16.01 -1.17 22.29
CA VAL A 83 17.38 -1.46 22.72
C VAL A 83 17.59 -0.94 24.13
N GLU A 84 18.29 -1.73 24.94
CA GLU A 84 18.80 -1.30 26.24
C GLU A 84 20.30 -1.54 26.25
N VAL A 85 21.07 -0.50 26.59
CA VAL A 85 22.54 -0.53 26.57
C VAL A 85 23.04 -0.08 27.93
N ILE A 86 23.88 -0.90 28.55
CA ILE A 86 24.49 -0.63 29.86
C ILE A 86 26.00 -0.55 29.67
N ILE A 87 26.59 0.59 30.03
CA ILE A 87 28.01 0.88 29.81
C ILE A 87 28.59 1.70 30.97
N PRO A 88 29.91 1.66 31.21
CA PRO A 88 30.56 2.66 32.06
C PRO A 88 30.41 4.08 31.51
N LYS A 89 30.24 5.07 32.40
CA LYS A 89 30.02 6.47 32.04
C LYS A 89 31.08 7.09 31.12
N ASP A 90 32.31 6.57 31.19
CA ASP A 90 33.44 7.06 30.40
C ASP A 90 33.23 6.88 28.88
N TYR A 91 32.28 6.03 28.45
CA TYR A 91 32.03 5.69 27.05
C TYR A 91 30.70 6.21 26.50
N ILE A 92 29.93 6.96 27.29
CA ILE A 92 28.59 7.44 26.87
C ILE A 92 28.66 8.17 25.54
N GLY A 93 29.62 9.08 25.38
CA GLY A 93 29.75 9.91 24.18
C GLY A 93 29.92 9.07 22.91
N ASP A 94 30.86 8.12 22.93
CA ASP A 94 31.16 7.26 21.79
C ASP A 94 29.97 6.35 21.44
N VAL A 95 29.29 5.83 22.45
CA VAL A 95 28.14 4.93 22.28
C VAL A 95 26.91 5.68 21.77
N LEU A 96 26.59 6.85 22.33
CA LEU A 96 25.49 7.69 21.85
C LEU A 96 25.73 8.17 20.42
N ALA A 97 26.97 8.56 20.07
CA ALA A 97 27.32 8.94 18.71
C ALA A 97 27.09 7.77 17.73
N ASN A 98 27.50 6.55 18.11
CA ASN A 98 27.32 5.37 17.27
C ASN A 98 25.84 4.98 17.11
N LEU A 99 25.05 5.02 18.19
CA LEU A 99 23.60 4.78 18.13
C LEU A 99 22.90 5.83 17.27
N GLY A 100 23.26 7.10 17.43
CA GLY A 100 22.73 8.21 16.63
C GLY A 100 23.00 8.04 15.15
N SER A 101 24.18 7.55 14.75
CA SER A 101 24.48 7.24 13.34
C SER A 101 23.68 6.08 12.76
N ARG A 102 23.00 5.30 13.61
CA ARG A 102 22.24 4.08 13.27
C ARG A 102 20.73 4.31 13.29
N ARG A 103 20.28 5.54 13.06
CA ARG A 103 18.84 5.91 13.11
C ARG A 103 18.18 5.55 14.45
N THR A 104 18.95 5.50 15.54
CA THR A 104 18.40 5.23 16.86
C THR A 104 17.73 6.47 17.42
N ILE A 105 16.49 6.33 17.85
CA ILE A 105 15.79 7.34 18.64
C ILE A 105 16.05 7.01 20.10
N ILE A 106 16.84 7.85 20.77
CA ILE A 106 17.12 7.69 22.20
C ILE A 106 15.90 8.17 22.99
N GLU A 107 15.37 7.31 23.85
CA GLU A 107 14.20 7.61 24.68
C GLU A 107 14.59 8.05 26.09
N ASN A 108 15.59 7.39 26.68
CA ASN A 108 16.09 7.74 28.01
C ASN A 108 17.59 7.46 28.14
N THR A 109 18.25 8.24 28.98
CA THR A 109 19.63 8.02 29.42
C THR A 109 19.69 8.29 30.92
N GLU A 110 19.98 7.25 31.69
CA GLU A 110 20.08 7.31 33.14
C GLU A 110 21.50 6.94 33.58
N GLU A 111 22.07 7.69 34.52
CA GLU A 111 23.35 7.36 35.15
C GLU A 111 23.12 6.87 36.57
N LYS A 112 23.62 5.67 36.87
CA LYS A 112 23.49 5.06 38.19
C LYS A 112 24.74 4.25 38.52
N GLU A 113 25.28 4.47 39.72
CA GLU A 113 26.40 3.68 40.28
C GLU A 113 27.66 3.63 39.39
N GLY A 114 27.88 4.67 38.58
CA GLY A 114 29.03 4.76 37.65
C GLY A 114 28.80 4.09 36.28
N GLU A 115 27.62 3.51 36.09
CA GLU A 115 27.12 3.01 34.81
C GLU A 115 26.08 3.95 34.22
N SER A 116 25.87 3.79 32.92
CA SER A 116 24.91 4.53 32.12
C SER A 116 24.02 3.55 31.40
N TYR A 117 22.72 3.79 31.54
CA TYR A 117 21.63 3.00 31.01
C TYR A 117 20.98 3.81 29.90
N ILE A 118 21.17 3.38 28.66
CA ILE A 118 20.62 4.02 27.48
C ILE A 118 19.50 3.14 26.96
N THR A 119 18.31 3.71 26.79
CA THR A 119 17.18 3.03 26.16
C THR A 119 16.74 3.80 24.93
N GLY A 120 16.33 3.07 23.91
CA GLY A 120 15.87 3.68 22.67
C GLY A 120 15.28 2.68 21.70
N LYS A 121 14.94 3.18 20.53
CA LYS A 121 14.40 2.41 19.42
C LYS A 121 15.31 2.48 18.21
N THR A 122 15.63 1.34 17.64
CA THR A 122 16.54 1.25 16.50
C THR A 122 16.03 0.22 15.48
N PRO A 123 16.09 0.50 14.18
CA PRO A 123 15.81 -0.51 13.17
C PRO A 123 16.77 -1.70 13.26
N LEU A 124 16.24 -2.93 13.19
CA LEU A 124 17.06 -4.15 13.35
C LEU A 124 18.22 -4.22 12.34
N LYS A 125 18.00 -3.76 11.10
CA LYS A 125 19.02 -3.73 10.04
C LYS A 125 20.29 -3.00 10.49
N GLU A 126 20.16 -1.99 11.33
CA GLU A 126 21.25 -1.15 11.81
C GLU A 126 22.06 -1.79 12.96
N ILE A 127 21.51 -2.78 13.66
CA ILE A 127 22.08 -3.31 14.91
C ILE A 127 22.32 -4.82 14.92
N LEU A 128 22.16 -5.51 13.79
CA LEU A 128 22.42 -6.95 13.64
C LEU A 128 23.76 -7.42 14.25
N ASN A 129 24.80 -6.59 14.16
CA ASN A 129 26.15 -6.89 14.69
C ASN A 129 26.58 -5.95 15.82
N TYR A 130 25.63 -5.31 16.51
CA TYR A 130 25.93 -4.26 17.48
C TYR A 130 26.76 -4.75 18.67
N SER A 131 26.62 -6.03 19.07
CA SER A 131 27.43 -6.67 20.12
C SER A 131 28.94 -6.44 19.95
N THR A 132 29.43 -6.56 18.72
CA THR A 132 30.85 -6.46 18.39
C THR A 132 31.30 -5.01 18.41
N THR A 133 30.49 -4.11 17.82
CA THR A 133 30.75 -2.66 17.84
C THR A 133 30.76 -2.12 19.26
N LEU A 134 29.77 -2.47 20.08
CA LEU A 134 29.69 -2.03 21.48
C LEU A 134 30.91 -2.48 22.28
N ARG A 135 31.35 -3.73 22.08
CA ARG A 135 32.56 -4.26 22.72
C ARG A 135 33.80 -3.44 22.34
N GLN A 136 33.94 -3.03 21.08
CA GLN A 136 35.06 -2.20 20.63
C GLN A 136 35.03 -0.80 21.27
N LEU A 137 33.86 -0.15 21.27
CA LEU A 137 33.69 1.19 21.84
C LEU A 137 33.96 1.23 23.35
N THR A 138 33.53 0.18 24.06
CA THR A 138 33.56 0.14 25.54
C THR A 138 34.76 -0.62 26.12
N LYS A 139 35.69 -1.09 25.26
CA LYS A 139 36.76 -2.02 25.62
C LYS A 139 36.22 -3.29 26.31
N GLY A 140 35.05 -3.74 25.87
CA GLY A 140 34.36 -4.94 26.33
C GLY A 140 33.65 -4.83 27.67
N ARG A 141 33.38 -3.60 28.14
CA ARG A 141 32.65 -3.34 29.39
C ARG A 141 31.17 -3.04 29.17
N GLY A 142 30.71 -2.95 27.93
CA GLY A 142 29.31 -2.70 27.59
C GLY A 142 28.50 -3.98 27.39
N THR A 143 27.23 -3.93 27.78
CA THR A 143 26.23 -4.95 27.47
C THR A 143 25.04 -4.31 26.77
N TYR A 144 24.35 -5.09 25.92
CA TYR A 144 23.10 -4.65 25.33
C TYR A 144 22.10 -5.80 25.26
N SER A 145 20.83 -5.45 25.31
CA SER A 145 19.69 -6.32 25.02
C SER A 145 18.81 -5.65 23.97
N MET A 146 18.03 -6.45 23.26
CA MET A 146 17.02 -5.92 22.35
C MET A 146 15.81 -6.84 22.26
N TYR A 147 14.64 -6.26 22.05
CA TYR A 147 13.40 -6.99 21.78
C TYR A 147 12.57 -6.28 20.71
N LEU A 148 11.77 -7.03 19.97
CA LEU A 148 10.89 -6.45 18.94
C LEU A 148 9.88 -5.53 19.61
N SER A 149 9.87 -4.26 19.20
CA SER A 149 8.89 -3.28 19.66
C SER A 149 7.67 -3.26 18.74
N HIS A 150 7.89 -2.98 17.45
CA HIS A 150 6.84 -2.88 16.44
C HIS A 150 7.46 -2.89 15.04
N TYR A 151 6.62 -2.91 14.02
CA TYR A 151 7.01 -2.65 12.63
C TYR A 151 6.68 -1.21 12.28
N GLN A 152 7.56 -0.54 11.54
CA GLN A 152 7.31 0.80 11.00
C GLN A 152 7.58 0.84 9.50
N GLU A 153 7.01 1.83 8.82
CA GLU A 153 7.29 2.09 7.41
C GLU A 153 8.77 2.43 7.19
N VAL A 154 9.39 1.81 6.17
CA VAL A 154 10.77 2.09 5.80
C VAL A 154 10.87 3.50 5.24
N PRO A 155 11.79 4.36 5.76
CA PRO A 155 12.02 5.68 5.21
C PRO A 155 12.40 5.63 3.72
N ALA A 156 11.95 6.62 2.95
CA ALA A 156 12.13 6.66 1.49
C ALA A 156 13.61 6.52 1.05
N GLU A 157 14.54 7.12 1.80
CA GLU A 157 15.99 7.03 1.54
C GLU A 157 16.50 5.59 1.62
N VAL A 158 16.14 4.88 2.70
CA VAL A 158 16.56 3.49 2.94
C VAL A 158 15.88 2.53 1.97
N LEU A 159 14.63 2.81 1.64
CA LEU A 159 13.88 2.06 0.64
C LEU A 159 14.56 2.13 -0.74
N ALA A 160 14.98 3.31 -1.16
CA ALA A 160 15.69 3.49 -2.42
C ALA A 160 17.01 2.71 -2.47
N GLU A 161 17.71 2.57 -1.33
CA GLU A 161 18.91 1.74 -1.21
C GLU A 161 18.59 0.24 -1.32
N ILE A 162 17.59 -0.25 -0.58
CA ILE A 162 17.17 -1.65 -0.62
C ILE A 162 16.83 -2.10 -2.04
N LEU A 163 16.06 -1.28 -2.76
CA LEU A 163 15.64 -1.58 -4.13
C LEU A 163 16.82 -1.63 -5.11
N LYS A 164 17.89 -0.86 -4.87
CA LYS A 164 19.13 -0.92 -5.65
C LYS A 164 19.93 -2.19 -5.37
N GLU A 165 20.01 -2.60 -4.10
CA GLU A 165 20.78 -3.78 -3.67
C GLU A 165 20.17 -5.10 -4.14
N GLU A 166 18.84 -5.20 -4.12
CA GLU A 166 18.09 -6.45 -4.39
C GLU A 166 18.25 -6.98 -5.83
N LYS A 167 18.93 -6.28 -6.76
CA LYS A 167 19.15 -6.69 -8.17
C LYS A 167 17.93 -7.42 -8.74
N PHE A 168 16.77 -6.79 -8.66
CA PHE A 168 15.52 -7.38 -9.12
C PHE A 168 15.70 -7.85 -10.57
N LYS A 169 15.58 -9.16 -10.78
CA LYS A 169 15.54 -9.82 -12.08
C LYS A 169 14.11 -10.34 -12.28
N GLU A 170 13.14 -9.45 -12.32
CA GLU A 170 11.89 -9.81 -12.99
C GLU A 170 12.17 -9.81 -14.51
N LYS A 171 11.64 -10.82 -15.21
CA LYS A 171 11.96 -11.07 -16.62
C LYS A 171 11.62 -9.85 -17.48
N GLY A 172 12.63 -9.14 -17.96
CA GLY A 172 12.51 -8.20 -19.08
C GLY A 172 12.58 -6.71 -18.74
N GLU A 173 12.62 -6.32 -17.47
CA GLU A 173 12.82 -4.91 -17.04
C GLU A 173 14.20 -4.72 -16.42
N THR A 174 14.82 -3.57 -16.69
CA THR A 174 16.08 -3.20 -16.04
C THR A 174 15.81 -2.79 -14.59
N SER A 175 16.73 -3.10 -13.67
CA SER A 175 16.56 -2.78 -12.25
C SER A 175 16.35 -1.28 -12.01
N GLU A 176 16.92 -0.40 -12.86
CA GLU A 176 16.73 1.06 -12.76
C GLU A 176 15.32 1.55 -13.14
N GLU A 177 14.68 0.95 -14.16
CA GLU A 177 13.30 1.29 -14.55
C GLU A 177 12.32 0.87 -13.46
N PHE A 178 12.50 -0.33 -12.91
CA PHE A 178 11.72 -0.84 -11.78
C PHE A 178 11.87 0.06 -10.55
N ILE A 179 13.11 0.42 -10.18
CA ILE A 179 13.40 1.32 -9.04
C ILE A 179 12.76 2.70 -9.25
N ARG A 180 12.88 3.30 -10.44
CA ARG A 180 12.26 4.61 -10.75
C ARG A 180 10.74 4.57 -10.66
N LYS A 181 10.14 3.54 -11.25
CA LYS A 181 8.69 3.33 -11.22
C LYS A 181 8.21 3.13 -9.79
N PHE A 182 8.98 2.38 -9.00
CA PHE A 182 8.67 2.10 -7.62
C PHE A 182 8.77 3.34 -6.71
N ILE A 183 9.83 4.15 -6.86
CA ILE A 183 9.97 5.43 -6.13
C ILE A 183 8.80 6.36 -6.51
N TYR A 184 8.43 6.42 -7.79
CA TYR A 184 7.28 7.20 -8.24
C TYR A 184 5.95 6.71 -7.62
N LEU A 185 5.76 5.39 -7.53
CA LEU A 185 4.62 4.79 -6.81
C LEU A 185 4.61 5.17 -5.32
N TYR A 186 5.78 5.18 -4.68
CA TYR A 186 5.91 5.50 -3.26
C TYR A 186 5.65 6.98 -2.96
N GLU A 187 6.15 7.89 -3.82
CA GLU A 187 5.92 9.35 -3.70
C GLU A 187 4.45 9.74 -3.92
N ASP A 188 3.73 9.07 -4.83
CA ASP A 188 2.29 9.26 -4.98
C ASP A 188 1.50 8.58 -3.86
N TYR A 189 1.99 7.46 -3.31
CA TYR A 189 1.42 6.82 -2.14
C TYR A 189 1.51 7.70 -0.89
N THR A 190 2.64 8.38 -0.63
CA THR A 190 2.76 9.31 0.51
C THR A 190 1.69 10.41 0.46
N LYS A 191 1.42 10.96 -0.74
CA LYS A 191 0.35 11.94 -0.95
C LYS A 191 -1.04 11.34 -0.72
N ILE A 192 -1.28 10.10 -1.18
CA ILE A 192 -2.55 9.41 -0.95
C ILE A 192 -2.76 9.12 0.54
N VAL A 193 -1.72 8.68 1.26
CA VAL A 193 -1.76 8.40 2.70
C VAL A 193 -1.98 9.67 3.49
N GLU A 194 -1.31 10.78 3.16
CA GLU A 194 -1.58 12.08 3.77
C GLU A 194 -3.02 12.51 3.52
N GLN A 195 -3.51 12.39 2.29
CA GLN A 195 -4.92 12.69 1.97
C GLN A 195 -5.91 11.77 2.69
N VAL A 196 -5.54 10.51 2.98
CA VAL A 196 -6.37 9.56 3.73
C VAL A 196 -6.31 9.83 5.23
N LYS A 197 -5.12 10.11 5.78
CA LYS A 197 -4.91 10.53 7.18
C LYS A 197 -5.65 11.84 7.46
N ASP A 198 -5.62 12.80 6.55
CA ASP A 198 -6.36 14.05 6.65
C ASP A 198 -7.88 13.82 6.66
N LYS A 199 -8.39 12.91 5.82
CA LYS A 199 -9.80 12.51 5.83
C LYS A 199 -10.20 11.82 7.13
N LEU A 200 -9.36 10.91 7.63
CA LEU A 200 -9.59 10.19 8.89
C LEU A 200 -9.52 11.13 10.11
N ASN A 201 -8.63 12.12 10.10
CA ASN A 201 -8.50 13.11 11.17
C ASN A 201 -9.68 14.12 11.16
N GLN A 202 -10.19 14.47 9.98
CA GLN A 202 -11.41 15.27 9.84
C GLN A 202 -12.66 14.54 10.34
N GLU A 203 -12.72 13.20 10.18
CA GLU A 203 -13.80 12.36 10.69
C GLU A 203 -13.76 12.17 12.23
N ASN A 204 -12.58 12.30 12.85
CA ASN A 204 -12.38 12.08 14.30
C ASN A 204 -12.26 13.36 15.15
N SER A 205 -12.50 14.54 14.57
CA SER A 205 -12.49 15.81 15.32
C SER A 205 -13.73 15.95 16.21
N PRO A 206 -13.60 16.36 17.50
CA PRO A 206 -14.70 16.39 18.47
C PRO A 206 -15.86 17.35 18.15
N ASN A 207 -15.75 18.15 17.08
CA ASN A 207 -16.79 19.10 16.64
C ASN A 207 -17.49 18.72 15.32
N SER A 208 -17.38 17.48 14.83
CA SER A 208 -18.13 17.06 13.64
C SER A 208 -19.61 16.78 13.96
N PRO A 209 -20.58 17.49 13.34
CA PRO A 209 -22.00 17.27 13.58
C PRO A 209 -22.41 15.87 13.12
N GLY A 210 -23.21 15.21 13.97
CA GLY A 210 -23.61 13.82 13.81
C GLY A 210 -24.18 13.46 12.43
N LYS A 211 -23.65 12.36 11.88
CA LYS A 211 -24.19 11.45 10.85
C LYS A 211 -25.32 12.01 9.96
N SER A 212 -25.02 12.23 8.68
CA SER A 212 -25.97 11.92 7.61
C SER A 212 -25.27 11.22 6.43
N ASN A 213 -25.75 10.03 6.08
CA ASN A 213 -25.35 9.24 4.91
C ASN A 213 -25.64 9.97 3.56
N HIS A 214 -26.21 11.18 3.60
CA HIS A 214 -26.52 11.99 2.43
C HIS A 214 -25.35 12.86 1.96
N ASN A 215 -24.45 13.31 2.84
CA ASN A 215 -23.33 14.16 2.43
C ASN A 215 -22.28 13.43 1.59
N SER A 216 -21.96 12.17 1.91
CA SER A 216 -21.00 11.35 1.14
C SER A 216 -21.53 10.99 -0.26
N LYS A 217 -22.83 10.72 -0.39
CA LYS A 217 -23.49 10.46 -1.67
C LYS A 217 -23.52 11.71 -2.55
N ASN A 218 -23.89 12.87 -1.99
CA ASN A 218 -23.91 14.13 -2.72
C ASN A 218 -22.52 14.55 -3.18
N LEU A 219 -21.49 14.30 -2.38
CA LEU A 219 -20.10 14.55 -2.77
C LEU A 219 -19.63 13.66 -3.93
N ARG A 220 -19.98 12.37 -3.91
CA ARG A 220 -19.67 11.43 -5.01
C ARG A 220 -20.40 11.78 -6.30
N ILE A 221 -21.67 12.19 -6.21
CA ILE A 221 -22.45 12.67 -7.35
C ILE A 221 -21.82 13.95 -7.91
N SER A 222 -21.44 14.90 -7.04
CA SER A 222 -20.77 16.13 -7.46
C SER A 222 -19.46 15.88 -8.20
N LYS A 223 -18.66 14.88 -7.77
CA LYS A 223 -17.42 14.50 -8.45
C LYS A 223 -17.68 13.88 -9.82
N LEU A 224 -18.66 12.99 -9.93
CA LEU A 224 -19.07 12.42 -11.23
C LEU A 224 -19.61 13.49 -12.17
N ASP A 225 -20.36 14.47 -11.66
CA ASP A 225 -20.89 15.58 -12.46
C ASP A 225 -19.77 16.53 -12.94
N GLN A 226 -18.69 16.70 -12.16
CA GLN A 226 -17.50 17.44 -12.58
C GLN A 226 -16.70 16.69 -13.65
N GLU A 227 -16.46 15.39 -13.44
CA GLU A 227 -15.77 14.51 -14.40
C GLU A 227 -16.53 14.44 -15.73
N LYS A 228 -17.85 14.30 -15.70
CA LYS A 228 -18.70 14.33 -16.89
C LYS A 228 -18.57 15.65 -17.66
N LYS A 229 -18.61 16.79 -16.96
CA LYS A 229 -18.43 18.11 -17.58
C LYS A 229 -17.07 18.28 -18.25
N GLN A 230 -16.03 17.69 -17.67
CA GLN A 230 -14.69 17.72 -18.25
C GLN A 230 -14.64 16.86 -19.52
N LEU A 231 -15.12 15.62 -19.46
CA LEU A 231 -15.17 14.72 -20.61
C LEU A 231 -16.03 15.28 -21.76
N GLU A 232 -17.14 15.97 -21.45
CA GLU A 232 -17.97 16.65 -22.46
C GLU A 232 -17.24 17.82 -23.15
N ARG A 233 -16.36 18.54 -22.43
CA ARG A 233 -15.52 19.59 -23.02
C ARG A 233 -14.45 19.00 -23.93
N GLU A 234 -13.72 17.99 -23.44
CA GLU A 234 -12.67 17.31 -24.21
C GLU A 234 -13.24 16.65 -25.47
N LYS A 235 -14.43 16.02 -25.36
CA LYS A 235 -15.17 15.49 -26.50
C LYS A 235 -15.45 16.58 -27.55
N LYS A 236 -15.96 17.74 -27.11
CA LYS A 236 -16.31 18.84 -28.01
C LYS A 236 -15.07 19.41 -28.71
N GLU A 237 -13.97 19.59 -27.98
CA GLU A 237 -12.69 20.04 -28.54
C GLU A 237 -12.13 19.06 -29.59
N LEU A 238 -12.28 17.75 -29.36
CA LEU A 238 -11.88 16.71 -30.32
C LEU A 238 -12.79 16.68 -31.55
N GLU A 239 -14.09 16.86 -31.39
CA GLU A 239 -15.06 16.94 -32.50
C GLU A 239 -14.82 18.20 -33.36
N GLU A 240 -14.50 19.34 -32.74
CA GLU A 240 -14.11 20.56 -33.46
C GLU A 240 -12.81 20.37 -34.24
N LYS A 241 -11.78 19.78 -33.62
CA LYS A 241 -10.51 19.46 -34.30
C LYS A 241 -10.72 18.51 -35.47
N LEU A 242 -11.55 17.47 -35.33
CA LEU A 242 -11.88 16.52 -36.41
C LEU A 242 -12.65 17.18 -37.57
N ALA A 243 -13.30 18.32 -37.34
CA ALA A 243 -14.02 19.09 -38.36
C ALA A 243 -13.12 20.09 -39.11
N GLU A 244 -11.90 20.37 -38.63
CA GLU A 244 -10.93 21.25 -39.30
C GLU A 244 -10.41 20.62 -40.59
N GLN A 245 -10.42 21.40 -41.68
CA GLN A 245 -9.88 20.94 -42.97
C GLN A 245 -8.34 20.98 -42.94
N GLY A 246 -7.70 19.84 -43.24
CA GLY A 246 -6.23 19.73 -43.33
C GLY A 246 -5.61 18.58 -42.55
N LEU A 247 -6.40 17.82 -41.77
CA LEU A 247 -5.91 16.67 -41.02
C LEU A 247 -5.47 15.51 -41.94
N GLY A 248 -4.27 14.98 -41.70
CA GLY A 248 -3.79 13.77 -42.35
C GLY A 248 -4.61 12.53 -41.97
N SER A 249 -4.67 11.53 -42.86
CA SER A 249 -5.42 10.27 -42.67
C SER A 249 -5.17 9.61 -41.31
N ASP A 250 -3.91 9.56 -40.89
CA ASP A 250 -3.51 8.83 -39.68
C ASP A 250 -3.78 9.63 -38.41
N GLU A 251 -3.64 10.96 -38.48
CA GLU A 251 -3.99 11.85 -37.38
C GLU A 251 -5.49 11.86 -37.14
N LYS A 252 -6.29 11.81 -38.21
CA LYS A 252 -7.74 11.69 -38.14
C LYS A 252 -8.17 10.38 -37.46
N LYS A 253 -7.57 9.24 -37.83
CA LYS A 253 -7.83 7.94 -37.19
C LYS A 253 -7.47 7.94 -35.69
N SER A 254 -6.35 8.57 -35.32
CA SER A 254 -5.94 8.68 -33.91
C SER A 254 -6.95 9.47 -33.09
N LYS A 255 -7.39 10.63 -33.61
CA LYS A 255 -8.39 11.48 -32.94
C LYS A 255 -9.78 10.83 -32.89
N GLU A 256 -10.16 10.06 -33.91
CA GLU A 256 -11.39 9.25 -33.90
C GLU A 256 -11.35 8.17 -32.80
N LEU A 257 -10.21 7.51 -32.60
CA LEU A 257 -10.02 6.54 -31.52
C LEU A 257 -10.09 7.18 -30.12
N GLU A 258 -9.47 8.35 -29.95
CA GLU A 258 -9.57 9.13 -28.72
C GLU A 258 -11.01 9.54 -28.43
N LEU A 259 -11.75 9.96 -29.46
CA LEU A 259 -13.16 10.33 -29.34
C LEU A 259 -14.04 9.15 -28.90
N ASP A 260 -13.80 7.95 -29.44
CA ASP A 260 -14.53 6.75 -29.04
C ASP A 260 -14.20 6.30 -27.60
N ASN A 261 -12.95 6.48 -27.16
CA ASN A 261 -12.58 6.25 -25.77
C ASN A 261 -13.32 7.21 -24.82
N ILE A 262 -13.40 8.50 -25.15
CA ILE A 262 -14.13 9.48 -24.35
C ILE A 262 -15.63 9.16 -24.29
N ARG A 263 -16.23 8.74 -25.42
CA ARG A 263 -17.65 8.31 -25.46
C ARG A 263 -17.92 7.15 -24.51
N ARG A 264 -17.01 6.17 -24.46
CA ARG A 264 -17.10 5.03 -23.54
C ARG A 264 -16.98 5.47 -22.08
N LEU A 265 -16.05 6.36 -21.76
CA LEU A 265 -15.89 6.90 -20.41
C LEU A 265 -17.12 7.68 -19.94
N LEU A 266 -17.75 8.46 -20.82
CA LEU A 266 -19.02 9.14 -20.55
C LEU A 266 -20.16 8.16 -20.24
N GLU A 267 -20.25 7.05 -20.98
CA GLU A 267 -21.24 6.01 -20.74
C GLU A 267 -21.03 5.31 -19.38
N GLU A 268 -19.79 4.97 -19.05
CA GLU A 268 -19.42 4.39 -17.75
C GLU A 268 -19.68 5.34 -16.58
N ASN A 269 -19.37 6.63 -16.74
CA ASN A 269 -19.68 7.67 -15.76
C ASN A 269 -21.19 7.76 -15.51
N GLY A 270 -22.01 7.72 -16.56
CA GLY A 270 -23.46 7.65 -16.48
C GLY A 270 -23.97 6.46 -15.67
N LYS A 271 -23.47 5.25 -15.97
CA LYS A 271 -23.82 4.01 -15.24
C LYS A 271 -23.44 4.09 -13.76
N ARG A 272 -22.27 4.65 -13.43
CA ARG A 272 -21.82 4.85 -12.03
C ARG A 272 -22.74 5.82 -11.28
N ARG A 273 -23.18 6.88 -11.95
CA ARG A 273 -24.11 7.87 -11.40
C ARG A 273 -25.52 7.30 -11.18
N GLU A 274 -26.02 6.48 -12.09
CA GLU A 274 -27.31 5.80 -11.97
C GLU A 274 -27.34 4.79 -10.81
N LYS A 275 -26.27 4.00 -10.65
CA LYS A 275 -26.10 3.08 -9.51
C LYS A 275 -26.14 3.82 -8.17
N LEU A 276 -25.55 5.03 -8.10
CA LEU A 276 -25.63 5.86 -6.90
C LEU A 276 -27.06 6.38 -6.65
N ASN A 277 -27.85 6.66 -7.70
CA ASN A 277 -29.23 7.16 -7.56
C ASN A 277 -30.29 6.09 -7.26
N GLY A 278 -29.93 4.81 -7.17
CA GLY A 278 -30.81 3.77 -6.60
C GLY A 278 -31.96 3.31 -7.51
N LYS A 279 -31.77 3.32 -8.84
CA LYS A 279 -32.61 2.54 -9.76
C LYS A 279 -31.81 1.33 -10.24
N GLY A 280 -31.89 0.24 -9.50
CA GLY A 280 -31.22 -1.03 -9.82
C GLY A 280 -31.12 -1.93 -8.60
N ASP A 281 -32.16 -2.74 -8.41
CA ASP A 281 -32.30 -3.90 -7.53
C ASP A 281 -32.44 -3.71 -6.00
N LYS A 282 -33.51 -4.32 -5.48
CA LYS A 282 -33.88 -4.40 -4.07
C LYS A 282 -32.83 -5.16 -3.25
N PRO A 283 -32.58 -4.81 -1.98
CA PRO A 283 -31.65 -5.57 -1.15
C PRO A 283 -32.30 -6.89 -0.73
N VAL A 284 -31.67 -8.01 -1.10
CA VAL A 284 -31.91 -9.30 -0.45
C VAL A 284 -30.88 -9.45 0.66
N ASN A 285 -31.39 -9.80 1.84
CA ASN A 285 -30.66 -9.99 3.08
C ASN A 285 -29.55 -11.04 2.90
N SER A 286 -28.28 -10.67 3.15
CA SER A 286 -27.17 -11.62 3.23
C SER A 286 -26.39 -11.42 4.52
N GLN A 287 -26.22 -12.51 5.27
CA GLN A 287 -25.36 -12.58 6.43
C GLN A 287 -23.92 -12.27 6.00
N LYS A 288 -23.30 -11.32 6.70
CA LYS A 288 -21.90 -10.92 6.51
C LYS A 288 -21.02 -11.80 7.38
N ASP A 289 -20.31 -12.74 6.77
CA ASP A 289 -19.21 -13.43 7.44
C ASP A 289 -17.93 -12.60 7.26
N ASN A 290 -17.54 -11.88 8.32
CA ASN A 290 -16.26 -11.19 8.36
C ASN A 290 -15.16 -12.21 8.65
N ILE A 291 -14.37 -12.56 7.64
CA ILE A 291 -13.13 -13.29 7.86
C ILE A 291 -12.07 -12.26 8.29
N LYS A 292 -11.68 -12.29 9.56
CA LYS A 292 -10.48 -11.57 10.04
C LYS A 292 -9.31 -12.52 9.92
N LEU A 293 -8.27 -12.10 9.19
CA LEU A 293 -6.95 -12.72 9.22
C LEU A 293 -6.05 -11.77 10.03
N ASN A 294 -5.27 -12.31 10.96
CA ASN A 294 -4.30 -11.57 11.76
C ASN A 294 -2.96 -11.55 11.02
#